data_AF-A0A7M3YAY1-F1
#
_entry.id   AF-A0A7M3YAY1-F1
#
_cell.length_a   1.000
_cell.length_b   1.000
_cell.length_c   1.000
_cell.angle_alpha   90.00
_cell.angle_beta   90.00
_cell.angle_gamma   90.00
#
_symmetry.space_group_name_H-M   'P 1'
#
loop_
_entity.id
_entity.type
_entity.pdbx_description
1 polymer ?
#
loop_
_entity_poly.entity_id
_entity_poly.type
_entity_poly.pdbx_seq_one_letter_code
_entity_poly.pdbx_strand_id
1 'polypeptide(L)'
;MIRKNSEVDTIAKSEEVAAILKSAGLRVKVDKRDIHAGQKYFDWEIKGVPLRLDIGPRDIENNSAFAARRTGGKEPLPLADIANECKRVLSEIADELRTRASAHSDNVVIPLNDLNNVEDGKIYEMAFDGTDAHAETIERTTGLSFLGDATDPYDEERPCFMSGKMTTRRVILAKTY
;
A
#
# COMPACT_ATOMS: atom_id res chain seq x y z
N MET A 1 22.20 -19.40 24.18
CA MET A 1 21.85 -20.62 24.93
C MET A 1 20.89 -21.43 24.07
N ILE A 2 21.40 -22.43 23.34
CA ILE A 2 20.64 -23.23 22.38
C ILE A 2 19.79 -24.22 23.17
N ARG A 3 18.47 -24.01 23.25
CA ARG A 3 17.55 -25.07 23.65
C ARG A 3 17.35 -26.01 22.45
N LYS A 4 18.30 -26.92 22.27
CA LYS A 4 18.06 -28.22 21.61
C LYS A 4 17.12 -29.00 22.54
N ASN A 5 15.82 -28.79 22.43
CA ASN A 5 14.81 -29.70 22.97
C ASN A 5 13.41 -29.35 22.43
N SER A 6 13.22 -29.66 21.16
CA SER A 6 11.90 -30.01 20.66
C SER A 6 12.11 -31.10 19.61
N GLU A 7 11.49 -32.26 19.80
CA GLU A 7 11.45 -33.37 18.82
C GLU A 7 10.72 -32.98 17.52
N VAL A 8 10.21 -31.75 17.44
CA VAL A 8 9.40 -31.22 16.35
C VAL A 8 10.30 -30.61 15.27
N ASP A 9 10.24 -31.19 14.08
CA ASP A 9 10.87 -30.63 12.87
C ASP A 9 10.06 -29.43 12.35
N THR A 10 10.48 -28.23 12.75
CA THR A 10 9.84 -26.97 12.35
C THR A 10 10.00 -26.68 10.86
N ILE A 11 11.05 -27.20 10.21
CA ILE A 11 11.28 -27.00 8.78
C ILE A 11 10.28 -27.83 8.00
N ALA A 12 10.15 -29.12 8.33
CA ALA A 12 9.16 -30.00 7.71
C ALA A 12 7.74 -29.43 7.87
N LYS A 13 7.38 -28.95 9.07
CA LYS A 13 6.08 -28.33 9.29
C LYS A 13 5.88 -27.04 8.48
N SER A 14 6.93 -26.22 8.36
CA SER A 14 6.89 -25.00 7.54
C SER A 14 6.71 -25.32 6.05
N GLU A 15 7.31 -26.40 5.56
CA GLU A 15 7.15 -26.86 4.18
C GLU A 15 5.74 -27.41 3.91
N GLU A 16 5.15 -28.15 4.86
CA GLU A 16 3.76 -28.61 4.82
C GLU A 16 2.78 -27.42 4.72
N VAL A 17 2.91 -26.45 5.63
CA VAL A 17 2.10 -25.23 5.63
C VAL A 17 2.28 -24.47 4.31
N ALA A 18 3.51 -24.35 3.81
CA ALA A 18 3.77 -23.69 2.55
C ALA A 18 3.13 -24.42 1.35
N ALA A 19 3.06 -25.75 1.36
CA ALA A 19 2.36 -26.51 0.33
C ALA A 19 0.86 -26.23 0.35
N ILE A 20 0.23 -26.22 1.53
CA ILE A 20 -1.20 -25.88 1.70
C ILE A 20 -1.48 -24.48 1.15
N LEU A 21 -0.69 -23.49 1.54
CA LEU A 21 -0.86 -22.11 1.10
C LEU A 21 -0.66 -21.93 -0.42
N LYS A 22 0.33 -22.63 -1.00
CA LYS A 22 0.55 -22.63 -2.45
C LYS A 22 -0.63 -23.24 -3.20
N SER A 23 -1.15 -24.37 -2.73
CA SER A 23 -2.36 -24.99 -3.29
C SER A 23 -3.58 -24.08 -3.18
N ALA A 24 -3.63 -23.20 -2.19
CA ALA A 24 -4.65 -22.17 -2.04
C ALA A 24 -4.43 -20.91 -2.92
N GLY A 25 -3.40 -20.90 -3.77
CA GLY A 25 -3.07 -19.82 -4.71
C GLY A 25 -2.12 -18.74 -4.17
N LEU A 26 -1.54 -18.93 -2.98
CA LEU A 26 -0.66 -17.94 -2.36
C LEU A 26 0.81 -18.13 -2.79
N ARG A 27 1.51 -17.02 -3.01
CA ARG A 27 2.96 -17.02 -3.24
C ARG A 27 3.68 -17.17 -1.89
N VAL A 28 4.34 -18.30 -1.67
CA VAL A 28 4.98 -18.61 -0.39
C VAL A 28 6.43 -19.01 -0.56
N LYS A 29 7.29 -18.49 0.32
CA LYS A 29 8.71 -18.84 0.45
C LYS A 29 9.02 -19.25 1.89
N VAL A 30 9.59 -20.43 2.06
CA VAL A 30 10.14 -20.89 3.34
C VAL A 30 11.59 -20.45 3.44
N ASP A 31 11.94 -19.76 4.53
CA ASP A 31 13.31 -19.34 4.81
C ASP A 31 14.03 -20.33 5.75
N LYS A 32 14.61 -21.35 5.12
CA LYS A 32 15.36 -22.42 5.80
C LYS A 32 16.85 -22.11 6.04
N ARG A 33 17.30 -20.88 5.83
CA ARG A 33 18.70 -20.50 6.08
C ARG A 33 19.03 -20.73 7.57
N ASP A 34 20.19 -21.28 7.88
CA ASP A 34 20.64 -21.45 9.27
C ASP A 34 21.27 -20.14 9.78
N ILE A 35 20.42 -19.12 9.94
CA ILE A 35 20.80 -17.79 10.44
C ILE A 35 19.83 -17.38 11.55
N HIS A 36 20.23 -16.38 12.34
CA HIS A 36 19.42 -15.91 13.45
C HIS A 36 18.04 -15.42 12.98
N ALA A 37 16.98 -15.79 13.71
CA ALA A 37 15.60 -15.48 13.31
C ALA A 37 15.37 -13.97 13.12
N GLY A 38 15.97 -13.13 13.98
CA GLY A 38 15.92 -11.67 13.84
C GLY A 38 16.49 -11.16 12.52
N GLN A 39 17.55 -11.80 11.99
CA GLN A 39 18.11 -11.45 10.68
C GLN A 39 17.15 -11.82 9.55
N LYS A 40 16.49 -12.97 9.64
CA LYS A 40 15.43 -13.35 8.68
C LYS A 40 14.30 -12.33 8.70
N TYR A 41 13.86 -11.91 9.88
CA TYR A 41 12.76 -10.96 10.04
C TYR A 41 13.05 -9.66 9.30
N PHE A 42 14.23 -9.10 9.52
CA PHE A 42 14.70 -7.88 8.87
C PHE A 42 14.79 -8.03 7.34
N ASP A 43 15.40 -9.12 6.85
CA ASP A 43 15.54 -9.38 5.41
C ASP A 43 14.18 -9.37 4.69
N TRP A 44 13.16 -9.95 5.30
CA TRP A 44 11.82 -10.02 4.71
C TRP A 44 11.01 -8.74 4.89
N GLU A 45 11.28 -7.99 5.96
CA GLU A 45 10.64 -6.71 6.21
C GLU A 45 11.09 -5.62 5.23
N ILE A 46 12.39 -5.57 4.91
CA ILE A 46 12.95 -4.67 3.88
C ILE A 46 12.43 -5.01 2.49
N LYS A 47 12.23 -6.31 2.19
CA LYS A 47 11.66 -6.76 0.92
C LYS A 47 10.16 -6.43 0.80
N GLY A 48 9.53 -5.91 1.85
CA GLY A 48 8.11 -5.55 1.84
C GLY A 48 7.18 -6.76 1.76
N VAL A 49 7.59 -7.92 2.30
CA VAL A 49 6.69 -9.08 2.36
C VAL A 49 5.50 -8.73 3.26
N PRO A 50 4.25 -8.81 2.78
CA PRO A 50 3.09 -8.30 3.51
C PRO A 50 2.80 -9.10 4.79
N LEU A 51 2.97 -10.43 4.73
CA LEU A 51 2.65 -11.36 5.81
C LEU A 51 3.80 -12.35 6.00
N ARG A 52 4.28 -12.49 7.23
CA ARG A 52 5.27 -13.49 7.65
C ARG A 52 4.63 -14.43 8.67
N LEU A 53 4.80 -15.73 8.47
CA LEU A 53 4.41 -16.74 9.45
C LEU A 53 5.64 -17.20 10.25
N ASP A 54 5.58 -17.00 11.56
CA ASP A 54 6.57 -17.53 12.50
C ASP A 54 6.05 -18.88 13.03
N ILE A 55 6.79 -19.96 12.76
CA ILE A 55 6.45 -21.33 13.17
C ILE A 55 7.54 -21.84 14.12
N GLY A 56 7.30 -21.69 15.42
CA GLY A 56 8.15 -22.24 16.47
C GLY A 56 7.64 -23.59 16.99
N PRO A 57 8.48 -24.34 17.72
CA PRO A 57 8.06 -25.63 18.29
C PRO A 57 6.83 -25.54 19.20
N ARG A 58 6.78 -24.48 20.03
CA ARG A 58 5.64 -24.19 20.91
C ARG A 58 4.35 -23.87 20.15
N ASP A 59 4.48 -23.22 18.99
CA ASP A 59 3.32 -22.83 18.20
C ASP A 59 2.71 -24.08 17.54
N ILE A 60 3.57 -25.00 17.07
CA ILE A 60 3.18 -26.30 16.54
C ILE A 60 2.48 -27.16 17.60
N GLU A 61 2.99 -27.20 18.83
CA GLU A 61 2.34 -27.88 19.96
C GLU A 61 0.93 -27.34 20.22
N ASN A 62 0.73 -26.03 20.02
CA ASN A 62 -0.57 -25.35 20.15
C ASN A 62 -1.40 -25.36 18.85
N ASN A 63 -0.97 -26.09 17.81
CA ASN A 63 -1.58 -26.14 16.50
C ASN A 63 -1.84 -24.74 15.87
N SER A 64 -0.87 -23.85 16.04
CA SER A 64 -0.94 -22.44 15.62
C SER A 64 0.36 -22.00 14.92
N ALA A 65 0.27 -20.90 14.18
CA ALA A 65 1.41 -20.16 13.65
C ALA A 65 1.18 -18.68 13.92
N PHE A 66 2.22 -17.90 14.19
CA PHE A 66 2.03 -16.47 14.36
C PHE A 66 2.18 -15.69 13.05
N ALA A 67 1.15 -14.95 12.69
CA ALA A 67 1.15 -13.99 11.59
C ALA A 67 1.70 -12.64 12.04
N ALA A 68 2.86 -12.26 11.52
CA ALA A 68 3.40 -10.90 11.64
C ALA A 68 3.10 -10.12 10.35
N ARG A 69 2.39 -8.98 10.50
CA ARG A 69 1.98 -8.14 9.38
C ARG A 69 2.98 -7.01 9.16
N ARG A 70 3.27 -6.68 7.91
CA ARG A 70 4.17 -5.56 7.58
C ARG A 70 3.60 -4.20 7.98
N THR A 71 2.28 -4.06 7.99
CA THR A 71 1.57 -2.85 8.45
C THR A 71 1.60 -2.67 9.96
N GLY A 72 2.01 -3.71 10.70
CA GLY A 72 2.16 -3.72 12.15
C GLY A 72 1.32 -4.80 12.84
N GLY A 73 1.82 -5.24 14.00
CA GLY A 73 1.15 -6.21 14.85
C GLY A 73 1.47 -7.67 14.53
N LYS A 74 1.06 -8.54 15.45
CA LYS A 74 1.27 -9.99 15.39
C LYS A 74 0.09 -10.71 16.02
N GLU A 75 -0.46 -11.71 15.34
CA GLU A 75 -1.61 -12.48 15.82
C GLU A 75 -1.37 -14.00 15.64
N PRO A 76 -1.86 -14.86 16.55
CA PRO A 76 -1.82 -16.30 16.34
C PRO A 76 -2.92 -16.72 15.36
N LEU A 77 -2.57 -17.55 14.38
CA LEU A 77 -3.48 -18.17 13.43
C LEU A 77 -3.54 -19.69 13.64
N PRO A 78 -4.72 -20.30 13.65
CA PRO A 78 -4.86 -21.75 13.73
C PRO A 78 -4.31 -22.44 12.47
N LEU A 79 -3.48 -23.48 12.64
CA LEU A 79 -2.93 -24.24 11.51
C LEU A 79 -4.01 -25.00 10.73
N ALA A 80 -5.10 -25.39 11.41
CA ALA A 80 -6.21 -26.11 10.81
C ALA A 80 -6.90 -25.35 9.67
N ASP A 81 -6.92 -24.01 9.73
CA ASP A 81 -7.54 -23.15 8.72
C ASP A 81 -6.57 -22.08 8.18
N ILE A 82 -5.28 -22.41 8.18
CA ILE A 82 -4.21 -21.44 7.90
C ILE A 82 -4.37 -20.74 6.54
N ALA A 83 -4.93 -21.44 5.55
CA ALA A 83 -5.12 -20.89 4.21
C ALA A 83 -6.16 -19.76 4.18
N ASN A 84 -7.31 -19.96 4.82
CA ASN A 84 -8.36 -18.94 4.86
C ASN A 84 -7.95 -17.78 5.77
N GLU A 85 -7.33 -18.08 6.91
CA GLU A 85 -6.80 -17.05 7.81
C GLU A 85 -5.72 -16.19 7.15
N CYS A 86 -4.80 -16.80 6.40
CA CYS A 86 -3.81 -16.02 5.63
C CYS A 86 -4.47 -15.13 4.57
N LYS A 87 -5.53 -15.61 3.90
CA LYS A 87 -6.29 -14.80 2.94
C LYS A 87 -7.01 -13.64 3.61
N ARG A 88 -7.64 -13.87 4.77
CA ARG A 88 -8.28 -12.83 5.59
C ARG A 88 -7.26 -11.75 5.95
N VAL A 89 -6.13 -12.13 6.54
CA VAL A 89 -5.09 -11.19 6.97
C VAL A 89 -4.49 -10.41 5.79
N LEU A 90 -4.28 -11.06 4.64
CA LEU A 90 -3.81 -10.38 3.43
C LEU A 90 -4.85 -9.38 2.89
N SER A 91 -6.14 -9.69 2.98
CA SER A 91 -7.21 -8.75 2.63
C SER A 91 -7.21 -7.53 3.55
N GLU A 92 -7.12 -7.76 4.86
CA GLU A 92 -7.05 -6.68 5.85
C GLU A 92 -5.84 -5.76 5.63
N ILE A 93 -4.67 -6.34 5.33
CA ILE A 93 -3.47 -5.57 4.97
C ILE A 93 -3.74 -4.72 3.72
N ALA A 94 -4.38 -5.30 2.70
CA ALA A 94 -4.68 -4.57 1.48
C ALA A 94 -5.67 -3.40 1.72
N ASP A 95 -6.70 -3.61 2.53
CA ASP A 95 -7.70 -2.60 2.86
C ASP A 95 -7.11 -1.49 3.74
N GLU A 96 -6.23 -1.85 4.68
CA GLU A 96 -5.48 -0.89 5.48
C GLU A 96 -4.57 -0.01 4.60
N LEU A 97 -3.83 -0.61 3.66
CA LEU A 97 -2.97 0.14 2.74
C LEU A 97 -3.78 1.06 1.82
N ARG A 98 -4.93 0.60 1.30
CA ARG A 98 -5.84 1.44 0.51
C ARG A 98 -6.34 2.63 1.33
N THR A 99 -6.82 2.38 2.54
CA THR A 99 -7.31 3.43 3.45
C THR A 99 -6.23 4.47 3.73
N ARG A 100 -5.00 4.04 4.06
CA ARG A 100 -3.87 4.93 4.30
C ARG A 100 -3.49 5.73 3.05
N ALA A 101 -3.51 5.10 1.88
CA ALA A 101 -3.21 5.78 0.61
C ALA A 101 -4.28 6.81 0.25
N SER A 102 -5.57 6.48 0.36
CA SER A 102 -6.67 7.42 0.14
C SER A 102 -6.59 8.61 1.07
N ALA A 103 -6.41 8.36 2.38
CA ALA A 103 -6.25 9.45 3.35
C ALA A 103 -5.03 10.35 3.05
N HIS A 104 -3.94 9.78 2.53
CA HIS A 104 -2.79 10.57 2.09
C HIS A 104 -3.14 11.41 0.85
N SER A 105 -3.76 10.81 -0.16
CA SER A 105 -4.19 11.49 -1.38
C SER A 105 -5.15 12.64 -1.10
N ASP A 106 -6.14 12.45 -0.22
CA ASP A 106 -7.12 13.48 0.16
C ASP A 106 -6.46 14.70 0.83
N ASN A 107 -5.33 14.49 1.50
CA ASN A 107 -4.54 15.57 2.12
C ASN A 107 -3.58 16.27 1.15
N VAL A 108 -3.29 15.66 0.00
CA VAL A 108 -2.31 16.14 -0.98
C VAL A 108 -2.98 16.83 -2.16
N VAL A 109 -4.17 16.38 -2.57
CA VAL A 109 -4.95 16.98 -3.65
C VAL A 109 -5.75 18.16 -3.11
N ILE A 110 -5.47 19.37 -3.59
CA ILE A 110 -6.13 20.61 -3.15
C ILE A 110 -6.55 21.47 -4.35
N PRO A 111 -7.60 22.30 -4.22
CA PRO A 111 -7.98 23.21 -5.29
C PRO A 111 -6.93 24.30 -5.48
N LEU A 112 -6.59 24.59 -6.74
CA LEU A 112 -5.76 25.73 -7.10
C LEU A 112 -6.60 27.01 -7.05
N ASN A 113 -6.29 27.89 -6.09
CA ASN A 113 -6.99 29.17 -5.92
C ASN A 113 -6.11 30.39 -6.26
N ASP A 114 -4.78 30.25 -6.13
CA ASP A 114 -3.81 31.31 -6.41
C ASP A 114 -2.58 30.71 -7.09
N LEU A 115 -2.20 31.26 -8.25
CA LEU A 115 -1.04 30.80 -9.02
C LEU A 115 0.30 31.10 -8.33
N ASN A 116 0.34 32.06 -7.41
CA ASN A 116 1.58 32.47 -6.75
C ASN A 116 1.82 31.75 -5.42
N ASN A 117 0.82 31.02 -4.92
CA ASN A 117 0.89 30.33 -3.64
C ASN A 117 0.70 28.83 -3.82
N VAL A 118 1.70 28.20 -4.44
CA VAL A 118 1.77 26.75 -4.62
C VAL A 118 2.79 26.13 -3.67
N GLU A 119 2.42 25.03 -3.03
CA GLU A 119 3.20 24.29 -2.05
C GLU A 119 3.86 23.07 -2.71
N ASP A 120 5.13 22.81 -2.37
CA ASP A 120 5.84 21.63 -2.86
C ASP A 120 5.26 20.34 -2.23
N GLY A 121 5.13 19.29 -3.04
CA GLY A 121 4.52 18.03 -2.63
C GLY A 121 2.99 18.02 -2.60
N LYS A 122 2.33 19.09 -3.07
CA LYS A 122 0.88 19.12 -3.32
C LYS A 122 0.54 18.80 -4.78
N ILE A 123 -0.66 18.25 -4.96
CA ILE A 123 -1.30 18.07 -6.26
C ILE A 123 -2.46 19.05 -6.30
N TYR A 124 -2.62 19.71 -7.44
CA TYR A 124 -3.61 20.75 -7.62
C TYR A 124 -4.70 20.30 -8.58
N GLU A 125 -5.94 20.67 -8.28
CA GLU A 125 -7.06 20.51 -9.20
C GLU A 125 -7.73 21.86 -9.48
N MET A 126 -8.29 22.01 -10.68
CA MET A 126 -9.10 23.18 -11.02
C MET A 126 -10.09 22.89 -12.15
N ALA A 127 -11.10 23.74 -12.26
CA ALA A 127 -11.97 23.78 -13.42
C ALA A 127 -11.26 24.50 -14.57
N PHE A 128 -11.13 23.86 -15.74
CA PHE A 128 -10.36 24.44 -16.85
C PHE A 128 -10.98 24.19 -18.24
N ASP A 129 -11.56 25.24 -18.80
CA ASP A 129 -11.99 25.38 -20.20
C ASP A 129 -11.24 26.55 -20.86
N GLY A 130 -9.91 26.56 -20.68
CA GLY A 130 -8.99 27.55 -21.24
C GLY A 130 -8.37 27.11 -22.56
N THR A 131 -7.59 28.00 -23.17
CA THR A 131 -6.78 27.70 -24.36
C THR A 131 -5.38 27.23 -23.95
N ASP A 132 -4.60 26.74 -24.91
CA ASP A 132 -3.20 26.35 -24.69
C ASP A 132 -2.37 27.52 -24.12
N ALA A 133 -2.65 28.76 -24.52
CA ALA A 133 -1.99 29.94 -23.97
C ALA A 133 -2.31 30.18 -22.48
N HIS A 134 -3.54 29.85 -22.05
CA HIS A 134 -3.90 29.88 -20.63
C HIS A 134 -3.17 28.78 -19.85
N ALA A 135 -3.06 27.57 -20.42
CA ALA A 135 -2.33 26.48 -19.80
C ALA A 135 -0.84 26.83 -19.63
N GLU A 136 -0.19 27.31 -20.69
CA GLU A 136 1.23 27.72 -20.66
C GLU A 136 1.48 28.81 -19.60
N THR A 137 0.55 29.76 -19.44
CA THR A 137 0.65 30.80 -18.41
C THR A 137 0.63 30.20 -17.00
N ILE A 138 -0.25 29.24 -16.74
CA ILE A 138 -0.35 28.56 -15.45
C ILE A 138 0.92 27.76 -15.17
N GLU A 139 1.41 26.98 -16.14
CA GLU A 139 2.63 26.18 -15.96
C GLU A 139 3.84 27.08 -15.71
N ARG A 140 3.98 28.17 -16.47
CA ARG A 140 5.09 29.11 -16.30
C ARG A 140 5.06 29.82 -14.94
N THR A 141 3.88 30.19 -14.45
CA THR A 141 3.75 30.91 -13.18
C THR A 141 3.90 29.98 -11.97
N THR A 142 3.28 28.79 -12.03
CA THR A 142 3.26 27.85 -10.90
C THR A 142 4.46 26.90 -10.88
N GLY A 143 5.10 26.68 -12.03
CA GLY A 143 6.11 25.64 -12.19
C GLY A 143 5.54 24.21 -12.16
N LEU A 144 4.21 24.06 -12.19
CA LEU A 144 3.52 22.78 -12.26
C LEU A 144 3.29 22.39 -13.72
N SER A 145 3.07 21.11 -13.98
CA SER A 145 2.68 20.59 -15.29
C SER A 145 1.25 20.05 -15.25
N PHE A 146 0.50 20.22 -16.34
CA PHE A 146 -0.80 19.57 -16.49
C PHE A 146 -0.61 18.06 -16.64
N LEU A 147 -1.20 17.29 -15.73
CA LEU A 147 -1.21 15.82 -15.80
C LEU A 147 -2.32 15.29 -16.71
N GLY A 148 -3.35 16.11 -16.94
CA GLY A 148 -4.49 15.79 -17.78
C GLY A 148 -5.82 15.99 -17.07
N ASP A 149 -6.86 15.46 -17.69
CA ASP A 149 -8.22 15.46 -17.16
C ASP A 149 -8.36 14.43 -16.04
N ALA A 150 -9.02 14.82 -14.96
CA ALA A 150 -9.42 13.88 -13.93
C ALA A 150 -10.42 12.88 -14.52
N THR A 151 -10.36 11.63 -14.04
CA THR A 151 -11.32 10.59 -14.45
C THR A 151 -12.75 11.00 -14.15
N ASP A 152 -12.97 11.70 -13.04
CA ASP A 152 -14.26 12.19 -12.60
C ASP A 152 -14.33 13.73 -12.74
N PRO A 153 -15.27 14.26 -13.54
CA PRO A 153 -15.50 15.71 -13.63
C PRO A 153 -16.11 16.26 -12.32
N TYR A 154 -16.25 17.58 -12.21
CA TYR A 154 -17.07 18.17 -11.15
C TYR A 154 -18.56 17.84 -11.33
N ASP A 155 -19.24 17.56 -10.22
CA ASP A 155 -20.68 17.27 -10.19
C ASP A 155 -21.52 18.48 -10.64
N GLU A 156 -21.01 19.69 -10.39
CA GLU A 156 -21.63 20.96 -10.74
C GLU A 156 -20.68 21.79 -11.60
N GLU A 157 -21.25 22.64 -12.46
CA GLU A 157 -20.48 23.59 -13.25
C GLU A 157 -19.74 24.59 -12.35
N ARG A 158 -18.45 24.78 -12.63
CA ARG A 158 -17.59 25.75 -11.95
C ARG A 158 -16.98 26.71 -12.97
N PRO A 159 -16.75 27.97 -12.61
CA PRO A 159 -16.07 28.90 -13.51
C PRO A 159 -14.64 28.42 -13.76
N CYS A 160 -14.25 28.34 -15.03
CA CYS A 160 -12.89 28.06 -15.44
C CYS A 160 -11.93 29.04 -14.77
N PHE A 161 -10.85 28.52 -14.20
CA PHE A 161 -9.87 29.29 -13.43
C PHE A 161 -9.34 30.52 -14.19
N MET A 162 -9.13 30.41 -15.51
CA MET A 162 -8.60 31.50 -16.35
C MET A 162 -9.68 32.24 -17.14
N SER A 163 -10.59 31.51 -17.80
CA SER A 163 -11.55 32.11 -18.74
C SER A 163 -12.88 32.52 -18.11
N GLY A 164 -13.17 32.09 -16.88
CA GLY A 164 -14.44 32.32 -16.19
C GLY A 164 -15.64 31.58 -16.80
N LYS A 165 -15.47 30.86 -17.91
CA LYS A 165 -16.52 30.05 -18.53
C LYS A 165 -16.90 28.89 -17.61
N MET A 166 -18.20 28.66 -17.45
CA MET A 166 -18.68 27.50 -16.69
C MET A 166 -18.26 26.19 -17.36
N THR A 167 -17.73 25.27 -16.56
CA THR A 167 -17.32 23.94 -17.01
C THR A 167 -17.35 22.94 -15.86
N THR A 168 -17.61 21.68 -16.16
CA THR A 168 -17.42 20.56 -15.23
C THR A 168 -16.05 19.91 -15.40
N ARG A 169 -15.27 20.33 -16.40
CA ARG A 169 -13.96 19.76 -16.72
C ARG A 169 -12.96 20.03 -15.59
N ARG A 170 -12.59 18.97 -14.87
CA ARG A 170 -11.59 18.97 -13.80
C ARG A 170 -10.26 18.54 -14.36
N VAL A 171 -9.24 19.39 -14.22
CA VAL A 171 -7.86 19.08 -14.61
C VAL A 171 -6.98 18.97 -13.38
N ILE A 172 -5.96 18.12 -13.47
CA ILE A 172 -4.97 17.90 -12.40
C ILE A 172 -3.61 18.46 -12.81
N LEU A 173 -2.93 19.11 -11.88
CA LEU A 173 -1.60 19.68 -12.03
C LEU A 173 -0.71 19.21 -10.89
N ALA A 174 0.54 18.88 -11.20
CA ALA A 174 1.54 18.60 -10.18
C ALA A 174 2.93 18.88 -10.73
N LYS A 175 3.90 18.94 -9.82
CA LYS A 175 5.31 18.90 -10.19
C LYS A 175 5.66 17.46 -10.57
N THR A 176 6.11 17.26 -11.81
CA THR A 176 6.53 15.95 -12.31
C THR A 176 7.97 15.65 -11.89
N TYR A 177 8.26 14.35 -11.66
CA TYR A 177 9.57 13.83 -11.24
C TYR A 177 10.62 13.83 -12.35
#